data_AF-A0A2E0S6W0-F1
#
_entry.id   AF-A0A2E0S6W0-F1
#
_cell.length_a   1.000
_cell.length_b   1.000
_cell.length_c   1.000
_cell.angle_alpha   90.00
_cell.angle_beta   90.00
_cell.angle_gamma   90.00
#
_symmetry.space_group_name_H-M   'P 1'
#
loop_
_entity.id
_entity.type
_entity.pdbx_description
1 polymer ?
#
loop_
_entity_poly.entity_id
_entity_poly.type
_entity_poly.pdbx_seq_one_letter_code
_entity_poly.pdbx_strand_id
1 'polypeptide(L)'
;MDDNKPQLELSDVAPFVFKEDSEADTLFKAIMENLETWIDTESDEAISQDTIGEARIHACGRVSAVKDLRSQLNHLREQASLL
;
A
#
# COMPACT_ATOMS: atom_id res chain seq x y z
N MET A 1 -22.99 15.18 -29.03
CA MET A 1 -22.12 15.77 -27.99
C MET A 1 -21.08 14.72 -27.72
N ASP A 2 -19.88 14.93 -28.25
CA ASP A 2 -18.80 13.93 -28.29
C ASP A 2 -18.28 13.61 -26.88
N ASP A 3 -18.41 12.35 -26.48
CA ASP A 3 -17.67 11.73 -25.39
C ASP A 3 -16.23 11.44 -25.86
N ASN A 4 -15.46 12.49 -26.12
CA ASN A 4 -14.03 12.36 -26.42
C ASN A 4 -13.24 12.42 -25.10
N LYS A 5 -13.37 11.38 -24.27
CA LYS A 5 -12.42 11.16 -23.17
C LYS A 5 -11.15 10.58 -23.78
N PRO A 6 -9.96 11.20 -23.60
CA PRO A 6 -8.73 10.62 -24.07
C PRO A 6 -8.52 9.27 -23.37
N GLN A 7 -8.61 8.20 -24.15
CA GLN A 7 -8.28 6.86 -23.71
C GLN A 7 -6.74 6.80 -23.66
N LEU A 8 -6.18 6.74 -22.46
CA LEU A 8 -4.74 6.53 -22.29
C LEU A 8 -4.42 5.11 -22.78
N GLU A 9 -3.69 5.00 -23.87
CA GLU A 9 -3.16 3.72 -24.34
C GLU A 9 -2.06 3.28 -23.36
N LEU A 10 -1.98 2.00 -23.03
CA LEU A 10 -0.94 1.46 -22.14
C LEU A 10 0.49 1.74 -22.67
N SER A 11 0.65 1.98 -23.97
CA SER A 11 1.90 2.41 -24.60
C SER A 11 2.33 3.83 -24.23
N ASP A 12 1.41 4.67 -23.77
CA ASP A 12 1.67 6.08 -23.45
C ASP A 12 2.13 6.27 -22.00
N VAL A 13 2.00 5.22 -21.19
CA VAL A 13 2.50 5.20 -19.81
C VAL A 13 3.91 4.66 -19.85
N ALA A 14 4.89 5.54 -19.62
CA ALA A 14 6.27 5.12 -19.45
C ALA A 14 6.33 3.98 -18.41
N PRO A 15 7.11 2.90 -18.64
CA PRO A 15 7.24 1.83 -17.67
C PRO A 15 7.62 2.45 -16.32
N PHE A 16 6.87 2.08 -15.27
CA PHE A 16 7.15 2.56 -13.93
C PHE A 16 8.45 1.90 -13.48
N VAL A 17 9.58 2.57 -13.72
CA VAL A 17 10.89 2.09 -13.30
C VAL A 17 11.19 2.69 -11.93
N PHE A 18 11.21 1.84 -10.91
CA PHE A 18 11.72 2.21 -9.60
C PHE A 18 13.25 2.37 -9.70
N LYS A 19 13.71 3.61 -9.82
CA LYS A 19 15.13 3.93 -9.65
C LYS A 19 15.40 4.19 -8.16
N GLU A 20 16.43 3.57 -7.61
CA GLU A 20 16.92 3.90 -6.25
C GLU A 20 17.17 5.41 -6.14
N ASP A 21 16.82 5.98 -4.98
CA ASP A 21 16.97 7.40 -4.66
C ASP A 21 16.20 8.37 -5.57
N SER A 22 15.26 7.87 -6.36
CA SER A 22 14.30 8.72 -7.06
C SER A 22 13.23 9.27 -6.12
N GLU A 23 12.52 10.30 -6.57
CA GLU A 23 11.32 10.81 -5.88
C GLU A 23 10.28 9.70 -5.70
N ALA A 24 10.13 8.81 -6.69
CA ALA A 24 9.25 7.66 -6.63
C ALA A 24 9.68 6.64 -5.56
N ASP A 25 10.98 6.36 -5.45
CA ASP A 25 11.52 5.48 -4.40
C ASP A 25 11.34 6.07 -3.00
N THR A 26 11.58 7.39 -2.86
CA THR A 26 11.36 8.12 -1.60
C THR A 26 9.89 8.08 -1.19
N LEU A 27 8.98 8.34 -2.12
CA LEU A 27 7.55 8.26 -1.88
C LEU A 27 7.13 6.83 -1.49
N PHE A 28 7.64 5.82 -2.19
CA PHE A 28 7.35 4.43 -1.84
C PHE A 28 7.83 4.09 -0.43
N LYS A 29 9.08 4.43 -0.07
CA LYS A 29 9.61 4.23 1.28
C LYS A 29 8.70 4.89 2.34
N ALA A 30 8.27 6.14 2.11
CA ALA A 30 7.36 6.84 3.01
C ALA A 30 5.98 6.16 3.13
N ILE A 31 5.43 5.63 2.03
CA ILE A 31 4.19 4.84 2.05
C ILE A 31 4.39 3.59 2.91
N MET A 32 5.49 2.87 2.73
CA MET A 32 5.78 1.63 3.45
C MET A 32 5.98 1.86 4.95
N GLU A 33 6.63 2.95 5.34
CA GLU A 33 6.79 3.37 6.74
C GLU A 33 5.45 3.75 7.38
N ASN A 34 4.58 4.44 6.65
CA ASN A 34 3.23 4.73 7.12
C ASN A 34 2.39 3.47 7.33
N LEU A 35 2.48 2.50 6.40
CA LEU A 35 1.78 1.23 6.52
C LEU A 35 2.28 0.43 7.74
N GLU A 36 3.58 0.45 8.04
CA GLU A 36 4.12 -0.16 9.25
C GLU A 36 3.59 0.52 10.52
N THR A 37 3.57 1.85 10.54
CA THR A 37 3.03 2.63 11.66
C THR A 37 1.54 2.31 11.91
N TRP A 38 0.77 2.12 10.84
CA TRP A 38 -0.63 1.71 10.93
C TRP A 38 -0.78 0.29 11.45
N ILE A 39 0.07 -0.65 11.01
CA ILE A 39 0.09 -2.02 11.52
C ILE A 39 0.32 -2.01 13.03
N ASP A 40 1.29 -1.22 13.52
CA ASP A 40 1.59 -1.13 14.95
C ASP A 40 0.40 -0.56 15.73
N THR A 41 -0.17 0.56 15.26
CA THR A 41 -1.32 1.22 15.90
C THR A 41 -2.53 0.28 16.02
N GLU A 42 -2.88 -0.39 14.93
CA GLU A 42 -4.02 -1.31 14.89
C GLU A 42 -3.74 -2.61 15.66
N SER A 43 -2.48 -3.04 15.72
CA SER A 43 -2.07 -4.19 16.53
C SER A 43 -2.20 -3.88 18.02
N ASP A 44 -1.77 -2.70 18.44
CA ASP A 44 -1.92 -2.22 19.81
C ASP A 44 -3.40 -2.14 20.21
N GLU A 45 -4.25 -1.63 19.31
CA GLU A 45 -5.71 -1.61 19.52
C GLU A 45 -6.28 -3.03 19.65
N ALA A 46 -5.84 -3.97 18.81
CA ALA A 46 -6.31 -5.35 18.84
C ALA A 46 -5.92 -6.11 20.11
N ILE A 47 -4.72 -5.85 20.67
CA ILE A 47 -4.25 -6.51 21.89
C ILE A 47 -4.65 -5.77 23.18
N SER A 48 -5.14 -4.54 23.07
CA SER A 48 -5.60 -3.75 24.21
C SER A 48 -6.70 -4.47 25.00
N GLN A 49 -6.62 -4.38 26.33
CA GLN A 49 -7.66 -4.91 27.21
C GLN A 49 -8.98 -4.15 27.11
N ASP A 50 -8.94 -2.90 26.65
CA ASP A 50 -10.11 -2.03 26.49
C ASP A 50 -10.90 -2.33 25.20
N THR A 51 -10.23 -2.89 24.20
CA THR A 51 -10.85 -3.26 22.91
C THR A 51 -11.35 -4.70 22.96
N ILE A 52 -12.67 -4.91 22.99
CA ILE A 52 -13.28 -6.24 23.13
C ILE A 52 -14.28 -6.56 22.02
N GLY A 53 -14.60 -7.84 21.87
CA GLY A 53 -15.67 -8.32 20.98
C GLY A 53 -15.45 -7.91 19.52
N GLU A 54 -16.48 -7.33 18.93
CA GLU A 54 -16.49 -6.93 17.51
C GLU A 54 -15.38 -5.91 17.18
N ALA A 55 -15.11 -4.94 18.06
CA ALA A 55 -14.06 -3.96 17.84
C ALA A 55 -12.68 -4.63 17.69
N ARG A 56 -12.41 -5.65 18.52
CA ARG A 56 -11.17 -6.42 18.44
C ARG A 56 -11.09 -7.22 17.14
N ILE A 57 -12.20 -7.81 16.70
CA ILE A 57 -12.25 -8.57 15.43
C ILE A 57 -11.93 -7.64 14.25
N HIS A 58 -12.50 -6.43 14.24
CA HIS A 58 -12.22 -5.44 13.20
C HIS A 58 -10.77 -4.97 13.23
N ALA A 59 -10.20 -4.69 14.41
CA ALA A 59 -8.80 -4.32 14.55
C ALA A 59 -7.88 -5.42 13.99
N CYS A 60 -8.09 -6.69 14.38
CA CYS A 60 -7.35 -7.82 13.80
C CYS A 60 -7.50 -7.92 12.27
N GLY A 61 -8.71 -7.71 11.76
CA GLY A 61 -8.99 -7.73 10.32
C GLY A 61 -8.25 -6.61 9.57
N ARG A 62 -8.25 -5.39 10.13
CA ARG A 62 -7.50 -4.25 9.58
C ARG A 62 -6.00 -4.51 9.59
N VAL A 63 -5.44 -5.01 10.69
CA VAL A 63 -4.01 -5.41 10.75
C VAL A 63 -3.67 -6.38 9.62
N SER A 64 -4.49 -7.41 9.40
CA SER A 64 -4.27 -8.39 8.32
C SER A 64 -4.30 -7.72 6.95
N ALA A 65 -5.31 -6.90 6.68
CA ALA A 65 -5.47 -6.22 5.39
C ALA A 65 -4.31 -5.26 5.08
N VAL A 66 -3.83 -4.51 6.08
CA VAL A 66 -2.69 -3.59 5.90
C VAL A 66 -1.40 -4.38 5.65
N LYS A 67 -1.19 -5.51 6.33
CA LYS A 67 -0.05 -6.41 6.06
C LYS A 67 -0.08 -6.98 4.64
N ASP A 68 -1.25 -7.41 4.17
CA ASP A 68 -1.43 -7.92 2.82
C ASP A 68 -1.15 -6.85 1.77
N LEU A 69 -1.69 -5.63 1.95
CA LEU A 69 -1.43 -4.50 1.07
C LEU A 69 0.06 -4.17 1.00
N ARG A 70 0.73 -4.09 2.15
CA ARG A 70 2.17 -3.84 2.24
C ARG A 70 2.97 -4.88 1.47
N SER A 71 2.61 -6.16 1.62
CA SER A 71 3.24 -7.27 0.90
C SER A 71 3.04 -7.15 -0.62
N GLN A 72 1.81 -6.86 -1.06
CA GLN A 72 1.51 -6.68 -2.49
C GLN A 72 2.26 -5.49 -3.10
N LEU A 73 2.39 -4.37 -2.39
CA LEU A 73 3.15 -3.21 -2.86
C LEU A 73 4.64 -3.53 -3.01
N ASN A 74 5.23 -4.26 -2.07
CA ASN A 74 6.61 -4.75 -2.20
C ASN A 74 6.75 -5.66 -3.42
N HIS A 75 5.83 -6.61 -3.60
CA HIS A 75 5.87 -7.51 -4.75
C HIS A 75 5.77 -6.76 -6.09
N LEU A 76 4.88 -5.77 -6.18
CA LEU A 76 4.75 -4.91 -7.36
C LEU A 76 6.03 -4.12 -7.62
N ARG A 77 6.68 -3.59 -6.58
CA ARG A 77 7.97 -2.90 -6.70
C ARG A 77 9.06 -3.83 -7.20
N GLU A 78 9.15 -5.06 -6.68
CA GLU A 78 10.12 -6.07 -7.13
C GLU A 78 9.91 -6.41 -8.61
N GLN A 79 8.66 -6.64 -9.03
CA GLN A 79 8.33 -6.89 -10.43
C GLN A 79 8.68 -5.72 -11.34
N ALA A 80 8.42 -4.49 -10.90
CA ALA A 80 8.76 -3.27 -11.63
C ALA A 80 10.27 -3.05 -11.74
N SER A 81 11.06 -3.53 -10.79
CA SER A 81 12.52 -3.42 -10.76
C SER A 81 13.23 -4.45 -11.66
N LEU A 82 12.51 -5.50 -12.09
CA LEU A 82 13.02 -6.56 -12.98
C LEU A 82 12.83 -6.24 -14.48
N LEU A 83 12.16 -5.13 -14.80
CA LEU A 83 11.89 -4.64 -16.16
C LEU A 83 12.89 -3.55 -16.56
#